data_AF-A0A2J6J616-F1
#
_entry.id   AF-A0A2J6J616-F1
#
_cell.length_a   1.000
_cell.length_b   1.000
_cell.length_c   1.000
_cell.angle_alpha   90.00
_cell.angle_beta   90.00
_cell.angle_gamma   90.00
#
_symmetry.space_group_name_H-M   'P 1'
#
loop_
_entity.id
_entity.type
_entity.pdbx_description
1 polymer ?
#
loop_
_entity_poly.entity_id
_entity_poly.type
_entity_poly.pdbx_seq_one_letter_code
_entity_poly.pdbx_strand_id
1 'polypeptide(L)'
;MLGDDFVRKIGKNFGIVFCGNSASAVLGLVSFTLMARALGPELLAYFALSQAYVRIINDIFNVQTWESMLKFGAGETGSKKLASLVKTNLVLDLVSAWIAFGFSLLMLQGVASYLGWTDALVTVAEVYIWVIPFTLTTLTIGVPRWCDRFFLIAKIQFGVAIIKVVLISVLFFIDSSVTTFVAVYVLAEVLLNCTLIFFSVRLLNEKLGRRWWHSTLQLDLQQLTFLWWTNLRTIVRIPVRHLDVVLINLVMSVQAVGIYKVYKELIEIINRFGDPLNQTLYPEYARIIGRGQSDQAVHGTRRLMLLLSLLCVVIVVGLLLASKPVLTLFFGEEYLT
;
A
#
# COMPACT_ATOMS: atom_id res chain seq x y z
N MET A 1 25.86 -21.74 17.37
CA MET A 1 26.44 -20.56 16.69
C MET A 1 25.59 -20.02 15.52
N LEU A 2 24.42 -20.57 15.19
CA LEU A 2 23.52 -20.06 14.11
C LEU A 2 22.51 -18.98 14.57
N GLY A 3 22.40 -18.72 15.89
CA GLY A 3 21.41 -17.79 16.46
C GLY A 3 21.84 -16.32 16.39
N ASP A 4 23.10 -16.01 16.70
CA ASP A 4 23.57 -14.62 16.82
C ASP A 4 23.68 -13.90 15.47
N ASP A 5 24.10 -14.59 14.40
CA ASP A 5 24.17 -13.98 13.06
C ASP A 5 22.78 -13.75 12.45
N PHE A 6 21.81 -14.60 12.78
CA PHE A 6 20.41 -14.43 12.37
C PHE A 6 19.76 -13.24 13.10
N VAL A 7 19.92 -13.16 14.43
CA VAL A 7 19.40 -12.05 15.24
C VAL A 7 20.09 -10.72 14.90
N ARG A 8 21.40 -10.73 14.61
CA ARG A 8 22.14 -9.53 14.18
C ARG A 8 21.79 -9.06 12.77
N LYS A 9 21.57 -9.99 11.81
CA LYS A 9 21.05 -9.64 10.48
C LYS A 9 19.63 -9.11 10.56
N ILE A 10 18.76 -9.73 11.38
CA ILE A 10 17.42 -9.23 11.61
C ILE A 10 17.49 -7.85 12.25
N GLY A 11 18.18 -7.64 13.38
CA GLY A 11 18.22 -6.34 14.06
C GLY A 11 18.76 -5.19 13.19
N LYS A 12 19.86 -5.41 12.45
CA LYS A 12 20.45 -4.37 11.59
C LYS A 12 19.60 -4.08 10.34
N ASN A 13 19.01 -5.11 9.72
CA ASN A 13 18.17 -4.94 8.53
C ASN A 13 16.75 -4.45 8.90
N PHE A 14 16.20 -4.88 10.04
CA PHE A 14 14.91 -4.44 10.55
C PHE A 14 14.97 -2.96 10.93
N GLY A 15 16.02 -2.50 11.61
CA GLY A 15 16.19 -1.08 11.92
C GLY A 15 16.27 -0.19 10.67
N ILE A 16 16.99 -0.64 9.63
CA ILE A 16 17.15 0.14 8.39
C ILE A 16 15.88 0.09 7.51
N VAL A 17 15.21 -1.06 7.40
CA VAL A 17 13.95 -1.20 6.65
C VAL A 17 12.80 -0.50 7.36
N PHE A 18 12.75 -0.58 8.69
CA PHE A 18 11.80 0.16 9.52
C PHE A 18 12.03 1.67 9.37
N CYS A 19 13.26 2.17 9.53
CA CYS A 19 13.56 3.59 9.32
C CYS A 19 13.23 4.06 7.90
N GLY A 20 13.52 3.27 6.85
CA GLY A 20 13.23 3.64 5.46
C GLY A 20 11.73 3.71 5.15
N ASN A 21 10.96 2.69 5.56
CA ASN A 21 9.51 2.67 5.36
C ASN A 21 8.80 3.73 6.22
N SER A 22 9.24 3.93 7.46
CA SER A 22 8.70 4.96 8.34
C SER A 22 9.02 6.36 7.80
N ALA A 23 10.24 6.61 7.31
CA ALA A 23 10.59 7.90 6.72
C ALA A 23 9.76 8.20 5.45
N SER A 24 9.58 7.21 4.57
CA SER A 24 8.71 7.38 3.40
C SER A 24 7.25 7.61 3.78
N ALA A 25 6.77 7.00 4.87
CA ALA A 25 5.41 7.23 5.38
C ALA A 25 5.22 8.65 5.91
N VAL A 26 6.21 9.17 6.67
CA VAL A 26 6.18 10.55 7.17
C VAL A 26 6.19 11.55 6.01
N LEU A 27 7.06 11.36 5.00
CA LEU A 27 7.05 12.20 3.80
C LEU A 27 5.72 12.09 3.04
N GLY A 28 5.14 10.88 3.00
CA GLY A 28 3.80 10.66 2.46
C GLY A 28 2.75 11.51 3.17
N LEU A 29 2.76 11.54 4.50
CA LEU A 29 1.88 12.41 5.30
C LEU A 29 2.11 13.87 4.98
N VAL A 30 3.36 14.34 4.93
CA VAL A 30 3.67 15.74 4.62
C VAL A 30 3.06 16.14 3.26
N SER A 31 3.26 15.31 2.22
CA SER A 31 2.64 15.57 0.91
C SER A 31 1.11 15.55 0.97
N PHE A 32 0.51 14.63 1.73
CA PHE A 32 -0.94 14.55 1.87
C PHE A 32 -1.51 15.75 2.61
N THR A 33 -0.87 16.19 3.70
CA THR A 33 -1.27 17.35 4.49
C THR A 33 -1.20 18.63 3.67
N LEU A 34 -0.13 18.85 2.91
CA LEU A 34 -0.03 20.00 2.01
C LEU A 34 -1.16 19.99 0.97
N MET A 35 -1.42 18.84 0.35
CA MET A 35 -2.53 18.70 -0.60
C MET A 35 -3.89 18.96 0.04
N ALA A 36 -4.16 18.38 1.21
CA ALA A 36 -5.40 18.59 1.95
C ALA A 36 -5.61 20.07 2.27
N ARG A 37 -4.58 20.75 2.77
CA ARG A 37 -4.65 22.17 3.11
C ARG A 37 -4.85 23.08 1.89
N ALA A 38 -4.28 22.73 0.73
CA ALA A 38 -4.51 23.49 -0.51
C ALA A 38 -5.91 23.27 -1.10
N LEU A 39 -6.44 22.07 -0.98
CA LEU A 39 -7.67 21.66 -1.66
C LEU A 39 -8.94 21.88 -0.83
N GLY A 40 -8.82 21.88 0.49
CA GLY A 40 -9.97 21.83 1.39
C GLY A 40 -10.72 20.49 1.31
N PRO A 41 -11.74 20.28 2.17
CA PRO A 41 -12.38 18.98 2.32
C PRO A 41 -13.10 18.50 1.05
N GLU A 42 -13.77 19.39 0.32
CA GLU A 42 -14.55 18.99 -0.85
C GLU A 42 -13.66 18.47 -1.99
N LEU A 43 -12.63 19.21 -2.40
CA LEU A 43 -11.74 18.77 -3.47
C LEU A 43 -10.82 17.61 -3.01
N LEU A 44 -10.49 17.53 -1.72
CA LEU A 44 -9.81 16.34 -1.19
C LEU A 44 -10.67 15.08 -1.30
N ALA A 45 -11.99 15.21 -1.18
CA ALA A 45 -12.90 14.10 -1.40
C ALA A 45 -12.83 13.58 -2.84
N TYR A 46 -12.56 14.45 -3.82
CA TYR A 46 -12.45 14.04 -5.21
C TYR A 46 -11.25 13.09 -5.40
N PHE A 47 -10.13 13.41 -4.76
CA PHE A 47 -8.98 12.52 -4.68
C PHE A 47 -9.32 11.22 -3.94
N ALA A 48 -10.03 11.28 -2.82
CA ALA A 48 -10.37 10.09 -2.04
C ALA A 48 -11.31 9.13 -2.81
N LEU A 49 -12.33 9.67 -3.47
CA LEU A 49 -13.32 8.89 -4.23
C LEU A 49 -12.72 8.29 -5.50
N SER A 50 -11.92 9.06 -6.25
CA SER A 50 -11.19 8.54 -7.41
C SER A 50 -10.20 7.43 -7.03
N GLN A 51 -9.44 7.63 -5.94
CA GLN A 51 -8.54 6.62 -5.40
C GLN A 51 -9.31 5.35 -4.97
N ALA A 52 -10.42 5.50 -4.24
CA ALA A 52 -11.23 4.36 -3.79
C ALA A 52 -11.78 3.57 -4.98
N TYR A 53 -12.32 4.26 -5.98
CA TYR A 53 -12.84 3.66 -7.20
C TYR A 53 -11.78 2.84 -7.95
N VAL A 54 -10.61 3.43 -8.21
CA VAL A 54 -9.50 2.75 -8.88
C VAL A 54 -9.03 1.54 -8.08
N ARG A 55 -8.90 1.68 -6.75
CA ARG A 55 -8.47 0.57 -5.88
C ARG A 55 -9.48 -0.57 -5.82
N ILE A 56 -10.78 -0.27 -5.81
CA ILE A 56 -11.84 -1.29 -5.83
C ILE A 56 -11.75 -2.09 -7.12
N ILE A 57 -11.71 -1.42 -8.28
CA ILE A 57 -11.63 -2.12 -9.57
C ILE A 57 -10.33 -2.91 -9.69
N ASN A 58 -9.21 -2.33 -9.27
CA ASN A 58 -7.94 -3.02 -9.25
C ASN A 58 -7.98 -4.27 -8.34
N ASP A 59 -8.54 -4.18 -7.13
CA ASP A 59 -8.65 -5.32 -6.22
C ASP A 59 -9.61 -6.43 -6.72
N ILE A 60 -10.58 -6.08 -7.59
CA ILE A 60 -11.48 -7.06 -8.23
C ILE A 60 -10.77 -7.82 -9.35
N PHE A 61 -10.08 -7.10 -10.24
CA PHE A 61 -9.60 -7.66 -11.50
C PHE A 61 -8.11 -7.98 -11.51
N ASN A 62 -7.27 -7.19 -10.83
CA ASN A 62 -5.81 -7.35 -10.85
C ASN A 62 -5.40 -8.51 -9.94
N VAL A 63 -4.78 -9.52 -10.54
CA VAL A 63 -4.45 -10.77 -9.88
C VAL A 63 -3.24 -10.57 -8.96
N GLN A 64 -3.34 -11.03 -7.71
CA GLN A 64 -2.28 -10.90 -6.70
C GLN A 64 -1.16 -11.94 -6.92
N THR A 65 -0.44 -11.83 -8.04
CA THR A 65 0.60 -12.81 -8.44
C THR A 65 1.87 -12.76 -7.60
N TRP A 66 2.11 -11.67 -6.85
CA TRP A 66 3.26 -11.57 -5.95
C TRP A 66 3.29 -12.68 -4.88
N GLU A 67 2.13 -13.14 -4.40
CA GLU A 67 2.04 -14.25 -3.43
C GLU A 67 2.43 -15.58 -4.09
N SER A 68 2.05 -15.77 -5.36
CA SER A 68 2.45 -16.93 -6.16
C SER A 68 3.96 -16.96 -6.36
N MET A 69 4.58 -15.81 -6.68
CA MET A 69 6.03 -15.69 -6.79
C MET A 69 6.74 -16.11 -5.50
N LEU A 70 6.25 -15.68 -4.33
CA LEU A 70 6.86 -16.05 -3.05
C LEU A 70 6.66 -17.52 -2.70
N LYS A 71 5.46 -18.08 -2.93
CA LYS A 71 5.14 -19.47 -2.58
C LYS A 71 5.84 -20.47 -3.50
N PHE A 72 5.67 -20.33 -4.81
CA PHE A 72 6.18 -21.29 -5.79
C PHE A 72 7.63 -20.98 -6.19
N GLY A 73 8.08 -19.72 -6.06
CA GLY A 73 9.47 -19.35 -6.34
C GLY A 73 10.46 -19.72 -5.23
N ALA A 74 10.01 -19.93 -3.98
CA ALA A 74 10.88 -20.30 -2.86
C ALA A 74 11.42 -21.74 -2.96
N GLY A 75 10.69 -22.64 -3.62
CA GLY A 75 11.08 -24.05 -3.77
C GLY A 75 11.97 -24.37 -4.97
N GLU A 76 12.05 -23.47 -5.96
CA GLU A 76 12.68 -23.79 -7.24
C GLU A 76 14.14 -23.35 -7.34
N THR A 77 15.01 -24.35 -7.41
CA THR A 77 16.46 -24.21 -7.63
C THR A 77 16.83 -24.19 -9.12
N GLY A 78 15.91 -24.60 -10.01
CA GLY A 78 16.13 -24.67 -11.45
C GLY A 78 15.75 -23.38 -12.20
N SER A 79 16.72 -22.77 -12.90
CA SER A 79 16.54 -21.51 -13.64
C SER A 79 15.41 -21.54 -14.69
N LYS A 80 15.19 -22.68 -15.36
CA LYS A 80 14.15 -22.81 -16.41
C LYS A 80 12.73 -22.77 -15.85
N LYS A 81 12.44 -23.54 -14.80
CA LYS A 81 11.10 -23.58 -14.17
C LYS A 81 10.78 -22.25 -13.50
N LEU A 82 11.75 -21.66 -12.82
CA LEU A 82 11.60 -20.34 -12.22
C LEU A 82 11.36 -19.25 -13.28
N ALA A 83 12.09 -19.28 -14.41
CA ALA A 83 11.82 -18.37 -15.53
C ALA A 83 10.44 -18.57 -16.16
N SER A 84 9.94 -19.80 -16.20
CA SER A 84 8.58 -20.09 -16.66
C SER A 84 7.53 -19.56 -15.68
N LEU A 85 7.70 -19.80 -14.38
CA LEU A 85 6.84 -19.27 -13.31
C LEU A 85 6.73 -17.75 -13.35
N VAL A 86 7.89 -17.07 -13.41
CA VAL A 86 7.95 -15.59 -13.51
C VAL A 86 7.21 -15.14 -14.76
N LYS A 87 7.47 -15.74 -15.92
CA LYS A 87 6.78 -15.38 -17.17
C LYS A 87 5.26 -15.58 -17.08
N THR A 88 4.81 -16.70 -16.54
CA THR A 88 3.37 -16.98 -16.34
C THR A 88 2.75 -15.92 -15.43
N ASN A 89 3.36 -15.64 -14.27
CA ASN A 89 2.86 -14.60 -13.36
C ASN A 89 2.84 -13.21 -14.02
N LEU A 90 3.86 -12.85 -14.81
CA LEU A 90 3.89 -11.56 -15.50
C LEU A 90 2.82 -11.43 -16.57
N VAL A 91 2.55 -12.49 -17.34
CA VAL A 91 1.48 -12.47 -18.33
C VAL A 91 0.13 -12.31 -17.64
N LEU A 92 -0.10 -13.02 -16.52
CA LEU A 92 -1.32 -12.86 -15.73
C LEU A 92 -1.46 -11.45 -15.15
N ASP A 93 -0.39 -10.87 -14.61
CA ASP A 93 -0.37 -9.48 -14.14
C ASP A 93 -0.73 -8.50 -15.26
N LEU A 94 -0.06 -8.61 -16.42
CA LEU A 94 -0.27 -7.69 -17.53
C LEU A 94 -1.71 -7.78 -18.04
N VAL A 95 -2.20 -8.99 -18.31
CA VAL A 95 -3.56 -9.22 -18.81
C VAL A 95 -4.58 -8.70 -17.80
N SER A 96 -4.43 -9.04 -16.53
CA SER A 96 -5.38 -8.61 -15.49
C SER A 96 -5.35 -7.10 -15.24
N ALA A 97 -4.19 -6.45 -15.27
CA ALA A 97 -4.07 -5.00 -15.16
C ALA A 97 -4.73 -4.27 -16.34
N TRP A 98 -4.55 -4.76 -17.57
CA TRP A 98 -5.21 -4.16 -18.74
C TRP A 98 -6.73 -4.40 -18.75
N ILE A 99 -7.20 -5.56 -18.29
CA ILE A 99 -8.64 -5.81 -18.07
C ILE A 99 -9.18 -4.83 -17.03
N ALA A 100 -8.51 -4.67 -15.89
CA ALA A 100 -8.90 -3.74 -14.84
C ALA A 100 -8.94 -2.29 -15.35
N PHE A 101 -7.94 -1.87 -16.13
CA PHE A 101 -7.87 -0.55 -16.73
C PHE A 101 -9.02 -0.30 -17.71
N GLY A 102 -9.25 -1.21 -18.66
CA GLY A 102 -10.34 -1.10 -19.63
C GLY A 102 -11.71 -1.11 -18.97
N PHE A 103 -11.91 -1.98 -17.97
CA PHE A 103 -13.15 -2.04 -17.20
C PHE A 103 -13.39 -0.76 -16.39
N SER A 104 -12.34 -0.17 -15.83
CA SER A 104 -12.40 1.11 -15.13
C SER A 104 -12.86 2.23 -16.05
N LEU A 105 -12.26 2.38 -17.24
CA LEU A 105 -12.71 3.39 -18.20
C LEU A 105 -14.17 3.17 -18.63
N LEU A 106 -14.57 1.92 -18.86
CA LEU A 106 -15.92 1.57 -19.29
C LEU A 106 -16.98 1.89 -18.23
N MET A 107 -16.69 1.58 -16.96
CA MET A 107 -17.66 1.72 -15.87
C MET A 107 -17.70 3.10 -15.25
N LEU A 108 -16.73 3.97 -15.54
CA LEU A 108 -16.59 5.25 -14.85
C LEU A 108 -17.85 6.10 -14.92
N GLN A 109 -18.42 6.29 -16.12
CA GLN A 109 -19.61 7.11 -16.31
C GLN A 109 -20.84 6.52 -15.61
N GLY A 110 -21.00 5.19 -15.63
CA GLY A 110 -22.10 4.51 -14.94
C GLY A 110 -22.01 4.64 -13.42
N VAL A 111 -20.80 4.48 -12.86
CA VAL A 111 -20.55 4.65 -11.43
C VAL A 111 -20.71 6.12 -11.02
N ALA A 112 -20.20 7.04 -11.83
CA ALA A 112 -20.33 8.48 -11.60
C ALA A 112 -21.79 8.91 -11.53
N SER A 113 -22.62 8.47 -12.48
CA SER A 113 -24.05 8.75 -12.48
C SER A 113 -24.76 8.15 -11.26
N TYR A 114 -24.43 6.92 -10.88
CA TYR A 114 -25.04 6.26 -9.72
C TYR A 114 -24.65 6.91 -8.38
N LEU A 115 -23.40 7.36 -8.25
CA LEU A 115 -22.88 7.97 -7.04
C LEU A 115 -23.04 9.50 -7.01
N GLY A 116 -23.70 10.09 -8.01
CA GLY A 116 -23.93 11.54 -8.10
C GLY A 116 -22.64 12.36 -8.26
N TRP A 117 -21.64 11.84 -8.97
CA TRP A 117 -20.37 12.52 -9.19
C TRP A 117 -20.49 13.67 -10.19
N THR A 118 -19.76 14.76 -9.93
CA THR A 118 -19.62 15.90 -10.83
C THR A 118 -18.65 15.60 -11.98
N ASP A 119 -18.74 16.30 -13.10
CA ASP A 119 -17.82 16.14 -14.25
C ASP A 119 -16.35 16.38 -13.86
N ALA A 120 -16.13 17.29 -12.90
CA ALA A 120 -14.80 17.54 -12.34
C ALA A 120 -14.26 16.32 -11.58
N LEU A 121 -15.09 15.64 -10.78
CA LEU A 121 -14.72 14.39 -10.12
C LEU A 121 -14.47 13.27 -11.13
N VAL A 122 -15.30 13.16 -12.17
CA VAL A 122 -15.08 12.20 -13.26
C VAL A 122 -13.72 12.42 -13.91
N THR A 123 -13.37 13.66 -14.24
CA THR A 123 -12.07 14.02 -14.81
C THR A 123 -10.90 13.64 -13.89
N VAL A 124 -11.04 13.88 -12.58
CA VAL A 124 -10.04 13.49 -11.57
C VAL A 124 -9.89 11.96 -11.51
N ALA A 125 -11.01 11.23 -11.60
CA ALA A 125 -11.00 9.77 -11.64
C ALA A 125 -10.34 9.23 -12.91
N GLU A 126 -10.62 9.80 -14.09
CA GLU A 126 -9.96 9.44 -15.36
C GLU A 126 -8.44 9.54 -15.25
N VAL A 127 -7.93 10.60 -14.63
CA VAL A 127 -6.49 10.75 -14.37
C VAL A 127 -5.97 9.66 -13.44
N TYR A 128 -6.70 9.32 -12.37
CA TYR A 128 -6.29 8.29 -11.42
C TYR A 128 -6.23 6.89 -12.07
N ILE A 129 -7.14 6.56 -12.98
CA ILE A 129 -7.21 5.25 -13.65
C ILE A 129 -5.89 4.85 -14.32
N TRP A 130 -5.10 5.83 -14.80
CA TRP A 130 -3.81 5.59 -15.43
C TRP A 130 -2.75 4.94 -14.54
N VAL A 131 -2.95 4.86 -13.23
CA VAL A 131 -2.07 4.09 -12.34
C VAL A 131 -2.16 2.57 -12.58
N ILE A 132 -3.34 2.06 -12.97
CA ILE A 132 -3.64 0.61 -13.00
C ILE A 132 -2.63 -0.19 -13.85
N PRO A 133 -2.32 0.18 -15.11
CA PRO A 133 -1.44 -0.61 -15.97
C PRO A 133 -0.01 -0.80 -15.43
N PHE A 134 0.41 0.06 -14.49
CA PHE A 134 1.74 0.03 -13.89
C PHE A 134 1.79 -0.83 -12.60
N THR A 135 0.66 -1.30 -12.10
CA THR A 135 0.58 -2.09 -10.85
C THR A 135 0.87 -3.58 -11.05
N LEU A 136 2.03 -3.90 -11.65
CA LEU A 136 2.48 -5.28 -11.89
C LEU A 136 3.06 -5.88 -10.61
N THR A 137 2.24 -6.57 -9.81
CA THR A 137 2.59 -7.00 -8.45
C THR A 137 3.78 -7.97 -8.39
N THR A 138 3.96 -8.83 -9.39
CA THR A 138 5.12 -9.73 -9.48
C THR A 138 6.43 -8.95 -9.51
N LEU A 139 6.54 -7.88 -10.29
CA LEU A 139 7.78 -7.11 -10.38
C LEU A 139 7.90 -6.05 -9.28
N THR A 140 6.79 -5.47 -8.83
CA THR A 140 6.84 -4.39 -7.84
C THR A 140 6.99 -4.92 -6.41
N ILE A 141 6.47 -6.13 -6.13
CA ILE A 141 6.46 -6.74 -4.80
C ILE A 141 7.14 -8.10 -4.79
N GLY A 142 6.73 -9.02 -5.67
CA GLY A 142 7.13 -10.44 -5.61
C GLY A 142 8.63 -10.67 -5.78
N VAL A 143 9.20 -10.22 -6.89
CA VAL A 143 10.62 -10.41 -7.25
C VAL A 143 11.57 -9.72 -6.27
N PRO A 144 11.37 -8.45 -5.88
CA PRO A 144 12.22 -7.80 -4.88
C PRO A 144 12.23 -8.55 -3.54
N ARG A 145 11.07 -9.01 -3.08
CA ARG A 145 10.95 -9.76 -1.82
C ARG A 145 11.56 -11.16 -1.92
N TRP A 146 11.34 -11.86 -3.02
CA TRP A 146 11.98 -13.16 -3.29
C TRP A 146 13.52 -13.05 -3.33
N CYS A 147 14.06 -11.93 -3.82
CA CYS A 147 15.50 -11.66 -3.81
C CYS A 147 16.03 -11.09 -2.47
N ASP A 148 15.21 -11.02 -1.42
CA ASP A 148 15.53 -10.36 -0.14
C ASP A 148 15.98 -8.88 -0.28
N ARG A 149 15.52 -8.17 -1.31
CA ARG A 149 15.89 -6.77 -1.60
C ARG A 149 14.95 -5.75 -0.94
N PHE A 150 14.53 -6.00 0.30
CA PHE A 150 13.64 -5.09 1.06
C PHE A 150 14.20 -3.66 1.18
N PHE A 151 15.51 -3.52 1.37
CA PHE A 151 16.15 -2.22 1.48
C PHE A 151 16.13 -1.42 0.17
N LEU A 152 16.16 -2.09 -0.98
CA LEU A 152 16.04 -1.44 -2.27
C LEU A 152 14.63 -0.84 -2.43
N ILE A 153 13.60 -1.59 -2.04
CA ILE A 153 12.20 -1.11 -2.04
C ILE A 153 12.08 0.15 -1.18
N ALA A 154 12.58 0.11 0.06
CA ALA A 154 12.52 1.24 0.98
C ALA A 154 13.25 2.48 0.44
N LYS A 155 14.43 2.32 -0.18
CA LYS A 155 15.18 3.41 -0.82
C LYS A 155 14.41 4.06 -1.96
N ILE A 156 13.81 3.26 -2.84
CA ILE A 156 13.04 3.77 -3.98
C ILE A 156 11.79 4.51 -3.48
N GLN A 157 11.06 3.93 -2.52
CA GLN A 157 9.89 4.58 -1.91
C GLN A 157 10.26 5.92 -1.28
N PHE A 158 11.34 5.96 -0.51
CA PHE A 158 11.85 7.19 0.11
C PHE A 158 12.23 8.24 -0.94
N GLY A 159 12.96 7.87 -1.99
CA GLY A 159 13.35 8.79 -3.07
C GLY A 159 12.14 9.37 -3.81
N VAL A 160 11.15 8.54 -4.15
CA VAL A 160 9.91 9.00 -4.79
C VAL A 160 9.08 9.87 -3.83
N ALA A 161 9.05 9.55 -2.53
CA ALA A 161 8.35 10.36 -1.55
C ALA A 161 8.95 11.78 -1.45
N ILE A 162 10.28 11.93 -1.54
CA ILE A 162 10.92 13.26 -1.62
C ILE A 162 10.46 14.00 -2.87
N ILE A 163 10.52 13.37 -4.04
CA ILE A 163 10.09 13.99 -5.31
C ILE A 163 8.63 14.45 -5.19
N LYS A 164 7.75 13.59 -4.66
CA LYS A 164 6.34 13.92 -4.47
C LYS A 164 6.14 15.10 -3.52
N VAL A 165 6.83 15.14 -2.38
CA VAL A 165 6.74 16.28 -1.45
C VAL A 165 7.17 17.58 -2.13
N VAL A 166 8.26 17.56 -2.90
CA VAL A 166 8.73 18.75 -3.63
C VAL A 166 7.68 19.23 -4.64
N LEU A 167 7.17 18.32 -5.48
CA LEU A 167 6.16 18.67 -6.48
C LEU A 167 4.86 19.21 -5.86
N ILE A 168 4.36 18.55 -4.81
CA ILE A 168 3.16 18.99 -4.10
C ILE A 168 3.40 20.33 -3.39
N SER A 169 4.60 20.57 -2.84
CA SER A 169 4.94 21.86 -2.24
C SER A 169 4.94 22.98 -3.29
N VAL A 170 5.42 22.72 -4.49
CA VAL A 170 5.36 23.70 -5.59
C VAL A 170 3.91 24.01 -5.97
N LEU A 171 3.06 22.97 -6.11
CA LEU A 171 1.63 23.16 -6.42
C LEU A 171 0.87 23.91 -5.31
N PHE A 172 1.26 23.70 -4.05
CA PHE A 172 0.70 24.39 -2.89
C PHE A 172 0.85 25.92 -2.99
N PHE A 173 1.95 26.42 -3.57
CA PHE A 173 2.19 27.87 -3.70
C PHE A 173 1.61 28.50 -4.98
N ILE A 174 1.10 27.71 -5.92
CA ILE A 174 0.62 28.19 -7.23
C ILE A 174 -0.92 28.08 -7.34
N ASP A 175 -1.62 27.70 -6.26
CA ASP A 175 -3.09 27.52 -6.23
C ASP A 175 -3.62 26.69 -7.41
N SER A 176 -2.98 25.54 -7.63
CA SER A 176 -3.29 24.66 -8.77
C SER A 176 -4.60 23.88 -8.59
N SER A 177 -5.16 23.40 -9.71
CA SER A 177 -6.40 22.61 -9.70
C SER A 177 -6.23 21.24 -9.03
N VAL A 178 -7.34 20.68 -8.51
CA VAL A 178 -7.37 19.31 -7.95
C VAL A 178 -6.85 18.26 -8.92
N THR A 179 -7.16 18.38 -10.21
CA THR A 179 -6.70 17.47 -11.26
C THR A 179 -5.17 17.48 -11.37
N THR A 180 -4.52 18.63 -11.21
CA THR A 180 -3.06 18.77 -11.22
C THR A 180 -2.43 18.09 -9.99
N PHE A 181 -3.02 18.27 -8.80
CA PHE A 181 -2.55 17.57 -7.60
C PHE A 181 -2.68 16.05 -7.74
N VAL A 182 -3.81 15.56 -8.25
CA VAL A 182 -4.02 14.12 -8.50
C VAL A 182 -3.06 13.60 -9.56
N ALA A 183 -2.82 14.36 -10.64
CA ALA A 183 -1.85 13.98 -11.67
C ALA A 183 -0.44 13.82 -11.10
N VAL A 184 0.01 14.68 -10.18
CA VAL A 184 1.30 14.52 -9.48
C VAL A 184 1.32 13.27 -8.61
N TYR A 185 0.22 12.96 -7.90
CA TYR A 185 0.11 11.73 -7.13
C TYR A 185 0.21 10.48 -8.01
N VAL A 186 -0.54 10.46 -9.11
CA VAL A 186 -0.51 9.38 -10.12
C VAL A 186 0.88 9.25 -10.71
N LEU A 187 1.51 10.36 -11.10
CA LEU A 187 2.86 10.37 -11.64
C LEU A 187 3.88 9.80 -10.64
N ALA A 188 3.77 10.15 -9.36
CA ALA A 188 4.64 9.61 -8.33
C ALA A 188 4.43 8.09 -8.14
N GLU A 189 3.18 7.60 -8.15
CA GLU A 189 2.88 6.16 -8.09
C GLU A 189 3.40 5.41 -9.32
N VAL A 190 3.21 5.97 -10.52
CA VAL A 190 3.74 5.42 -11.77
C VAL A 190 5.26 5.40 -11.75
N LEU A 191 5.91 6.48 -11.33
CA LEU A 191 7.37 6.56 -11.19
C LEU A 191 7.90 5.48 -10.23
N LEU A 192 7.25 5.30 -9.08
CA LEU A 192 7.57 4.26 -8.11
C LEU A 192 7.49 2.87 -8.75
N ASN A 193 6.37 2.55 -9.39
CA ASN A 193 6.14 1.25 -10.00
C ASN A 193 7.11 0.97 -11.15
N CYS A 194 7.31 1.94 -12.05
CA CYS A 194 8.27 1.84 -13.15
C CYS A 194 9.70 1.61 -12.65
N THR A 195 10.11 2.32 -11.59
CA THR A 195 11.44 2.15 -10.99
C THR A 195 11.59 0.75 -10.41
N LEU A 196 10.60 0.26 -9.66
CA LEU A 196 10.60 -1.10 -9.11
C LEU A 196 10.61 -2.16 -10.21
N ILE A 197 9.80 -2.01 -11.26
CA ILE A 197 9.78 -2.88 -12.45
C ILE A 197 11.18 -2.97 -13.06
N PHE A 198 11.82 -1.83 -13.31
CA PHE A 198 13.16 -1.78 -13.89
C PHE A 198 14.19 -2.52 -13.05
N PHE A 199 14.22 -2.29 -11.73
CA PHE A 199 15.13 -2.99 -10.83
C PHE A 199 14.83 -4.49 -10.75
N SER A 200 13.57 -4.89 -10.75
CA SER A 200 13.19 -6.30 -10.74
C SER A 200 13.59 -7.03 -12.01
N VAL A 201 13.46 -6.40 -13.17
CA VAL A 201 13.98 -6.97 -14.43
C VAL A 201 15.50 -7.14 -14.37
N ARG A 202 16.24 -6.20 -13.76
CA ARG A 202 17.69 -6.35 -13.53
C ARG A 202 18.00 -7.52 -12.60
N LEU A 203 17.28 -7.66 -11.49
CA LEU A 203 17.45 -8.78 -10.55
C LEU A 203 17.16 -10.13 -11.21
N LEU A 204 16.11 -10.22 -12.03
CA LEU A 204 15.80 -11.41 -12.81
C LEU A 204 16.90 -11.72 -13.82
N ASN A 205 17.44 -10.71 -14.52
CA ASN A 205 18.54 -10.90 -15.45
C ASN A 205 19.82 -11.40 -14.76
N GLU A 206 20.10 -10.97 -13.53
CA GLU A 206 21.23 -11.45 -12.73
C GLU A 206 21.04 -12.91 -12.29
N LYS A 207 19.83 -13.30 -11.88
CA LYS A 207 19.53 -14.64 -11.33
C LYS A 207 19.23 -15.71 -12.38
N LEU A 208 18.56 -15.33 -13.46
CA LEU A 208 18.05 -16.23 -14.50
C LEU A 208 18.73 -16.04 -15.86
N GLY A 209 19.57 -15.01 -16.00
CA GLY A 209 20.17 -14.59 -17.26
C GLY A 209 19.19 -13.82 -18.14
N ARG A 210 19.72 -13.01 -19.08
CA ARG A 210 18.93 -12.18 -20.01
C ARG A 210 18.02 -12.95 -20.99
N ARG A 211 17.85 -14.27 -20.88
CA ARG A 211 16.92 -15.02 -21.75
C ARG A 211 15.73 -15.57 -21.00
N TRP A 212 15.53 -15.19 -19.73
CA TRP A 212 14.42 -15.66 -18.91
C TRP A 212 13.05 -15.38 -19.55
N TRP A 213 12.91 -14.29 -20.32
CA TRP A 213 11.66 -13.95 -21.01
C TRP A 213 11.32 -14.87 -22.20
N HIS A 214 12.31 -15.61 -22.73
CA HIS A 214 12.09 -16.64 -23.77
C HIS A 214 11.66 -17.99 -23.17
N SER A 215 11.48 -18.10 -21.85
CA SER A 215 10.94 -19.31 -21.23
C SER A 215 9.57 -19.66 -21.82
N THR A 216 9.19 -20.93 -21.74
CA THR A 216 7.83 -21.35 -22.09
C THR A 216 6.86 -20.88 -21.02
N LEU A 217 5.65 -20.50 -21.42
CA LEU A 217 4.58 -20.24 -20.48
C LEU A 217 4.06 -21.60 -20.00
N GLN A 218 4.07 -21.84 -18.69
CA GLN A 218 3.53 -23.05 -18.09
C GLN A 218 2.40 -22.67 -17.14
N LEU A 219 1.20 -23.14 -17.46
CA LEU A 219 0.02 -23.01 -16.61
C LEU A 219 -0.05 -24.26 -15.74
N ASP A 220 0.37 -24.14 -14.49
CA ASP A 220 0.16 -25.17 -13.49
C ASP A 220 -1.21 -24.98 -12.82
N LEU A 221 -2.02 -26.05 -12.80
CA LEU A 221 -3.35 -26.02 -12.19
C LEU A 221 -3.26 -25.71 -10.68
N GLN A 222 -2.18 -26.13 -10.01
CA GLN A 222 -1.98 -25.81 -8.59
C GLN A 222 -1.72 -24.30 -8.39
N GLN A 223 -0.91 -23.70 -9.26
CA GLN A 223 -0.65 -22.27 -9.26
C GLN A 223 -1.92 -21.46 -9.56
N LEU A 224 -2.68 -21.87 -10.57
CA LEU A 224 -3.95 -21.21 -10.91
C LEU A 224 -4.96 -21.32 -9.77
N THR A 225 -5.12 -22.50 -9.18
CA THR A 225 -6.02 -22.71 -8.03
C THR A 225 -5.61 -21.83 -6.85
N PHE A 226 -4.31 -21.73 -6.58
CA PHE A 226 -3.80 -20.83 -5.55
C PHE A 226 -4.16 -19.36 -5.85
N LEU A 227 -3.94 -18.89 -7.08
CA LEU A 227 -4.26 -17.52 -7.50
C LEU A 227 -5.76 -17.21 -7.40
N TRP A 228 -6.62 -18.17 -7.75
CA TRP A 228 -8.06 -18.04 -7.55
C TRP A 228 -8.42 -17.78 -6.10
N TRP A 229 -7.87 -18.56 -5.16
CA TRP A 229 -8.15 -18.38 -3.73
C TRP A 229 -7.58 -17.07 -3.17
N THR A 230 -6.40 -16.64 -3.61
CA THR A 230 -5.81 -15.38 -3.15
C THR A 230 -6.55 -14.17 -3.69
N ASN A 231 -7.02 -14.22 -4.94
CA ASN A 231 -7.87 -13.18 -5.51
C ASN A 231 -9.24 -13.13 -4.84
N LEU A 232 -9.89 -14.28 -4.61
CA LEU A 232 -11.16 -14.33 -3.90
C LEU A 232 -11.04 -13.74 -2.48
N ARG A 233 -9.96 -14.06 -1.78
CA ARG A 233 -9.64 -13.44 -0.47
C ARG A 233 -9.49 -11.93 -0.56
N THR A 234 -8.93 -11.42 -1.66
CA THR A 234 -8.76 -9.98 -1.90
C THR A 234 -10.11 -9.32 -2.13
N ILE A 235 -10.95 -9.91 -2.99
CA ILE A 235 -12.31 -9.45 -3.29
C ILE A 235 -13.17 -9.39 -2.03
N VAL A 236 -13.17 -10.45 -1.21
CA VAL A 236 -13.95 -10.52 0.03
C VAL A 236 -13.53 -9.43 1.05
N ARG A 237 -12.31 -8.90 0.94
CA ARG A 237 -11.80 -7.82 1.81
C ARG A 237 -12.07 -6.41 1.29
N ILE A 238 -12.55 -6.25 0.06
CA ILE A 238 -12.87 -4.94 -0.52
C ILE A 238 -13.84 -4.13 0.36
N PRO A 239 -14.95 -4.71 0.88
CA PRO A 239 -15.88 -3.98 1.74
C PRO A 239 -15.22 -3.31 2.95
N VAL A 240 -14.29 -4.02 3.57
CA VAL A 240 -13.60 -3.53 4.78
C VAL A 240 -12.54 -2.47 4.44
N ARG A 241 -11.99 -2.47 3.23
CA ARG A 241 -10.87 -1.60 2.83
C ARG A 241 -11.30 -0.27 2.23
N HIS A 242 -12.34 -0.30 1.39
CA HIS A 242 -12.64 0.81 0.48
C HIS A 242 -14.10 1.27 0.48
N LEU A 243 -15.04 0.46 0.96
CA LEU A 243 -16.47 0.85 0.93
C LEU A 243 -16.81 1.91 1.97
N ASP A 244 -16.03 2.08 3.03
CA ASP A 244 -16.20 3.16 4.01
C ASP A 244 -16.28 4.54 3.33
N VAL A 245 -15.34 4.85 2.44
CA VAL A 245 -15.28 6.10 1.67
C VAL A 245 -16.50 6.26 0.75
N VAL A 246 -16.91 5.18 0.08
CA VAL A 246 -18.07 5.19 -0.84
C VAL A 246 -19.39 5.35 -0.08
N LEU A 247 -19.54 4.67 1.06
CA LEU A 247 -20.74 4.75 1.90
C LEU A 247 -20.90 6.16 2.50
N ILE A 248 -19.81 6.80 2.92
CA ILE A 248 -19.86 8.17 3.43
C ILE A 248 -20.34 9.14 2.34
N ASN A 249 -19.91 8.95 1.09
CA ASN A 249 -20.42 9.75 -0.03
C ASN A 249 -21.93 9.60 -0.23
N LEU A 250 -22.42 8.35 -0.19
CA LEU A 250 -23.82 8.02 -0.42
C LEU A 250 -24.75 8.45 0.72
N VAL A 251 -24.30 8.32 1.97
CA VAL A 251 -25.14 8.52 3.16
C VAL A 251 -25.00 9.92 3.73
N MET A 252 -23.82 10.54 3.63
CA MET A 252 -23.53 11.83 4.24
C MET A 252 -23.38 12.92 3.17
N SER A 253 -22.18 13.08 2.62
CA SER A 253 -21.87 14.06 1.59
C SER A 253 -20.47 13.86 1.03
N VAL A 254 -20.18 14.46 -0.13
CA VAL A 254 -18.83 14.52 -0.70
C VAL A 254 -17.85 15.19 0.27
N GLN A 255 -18.23 16.30 0.92
CA GLN A 255 -17.36 17.00 1.87
C GLN A 255 -16.98 16.11 3.06
N ALA A 256 -17.93 15.35 3.61
CA ALA A 256 -17.67 14.41 4.72
C ALA A 256 -16.64 13.35 4.35
N VAL A 257 -16.57 12.95 3.07
CA VAL A 257 -15.54 12.02 2.58
C VAL A 257 -14.14 12.60 2.69
N GLY A 258 -13.95 13.89 2.37
CA GLY A 258 -12.64 14.54 2.48
C GLY A 258 -12.18 14.64 3.92
N ILE A 259 -13.09 14.99 4.83
CA ILE A 259 -12.83 15.02 6.27
C ILE A 259 -12.46 13.61 6.77
N TYR A 260 -13.27 12.62 6.42
CA TYR A 260 -13.00 11.22 6.75
C TYR A 260 -11.65 10.74 6.23
N LYS A 261 -11.27 11.15 5.01
CA LYS A 261 -9.99 10.78 4.40
C LYS A 261 -8.80 11.29 5.22
N VAL A 262 -8.87 12.49 5.80
CA VAL A 262 -7.84 13.00 6.72
C VAL A 262 -7.71 12.09 7.94
N TYR A 263 -8.82 11.74 8.59
CA TYR A 263 -8.81 10.82 9.73
C TYR A 263 -8.26 9.45 9.35
N LYS A 264 -8.68 8.89 8.21
CA LYS A 264 -8.22 7.59 7.71
C LYS A 264 -6.71 7.61 7.46
N GLU A 265 -6.16 8.66 6.86
CA GLU A 265 -4.72 8.76 6.61
C GLU A 265 -3.90 8.86 7.91
N LEU A 266 -4.40 9.60 8.92
CA LEU A 266 -3.77 9.65 10.25
C LEU A 266 -3.75 8.28 10.93
N ILE A 267 -4.86 7.54 10.87
CA ILE A 267 -4.96 6.17 11.41
C ILE A 267 -4.01 5.22 10.68
N GLU A 268 -3.91 5.32 9.35
CA GLU A 268 -3.00 4.49 8.56
C GLU A 268 -1.53 4.67 8.97
N ILE A 269 -1.13 5.89 9.37
CA ILE A 269 0.23 6.16 9.84
C ILE A 269 0.47 5.50 11.19
N ILE A 270 -0.49 5.58 12.11
CA ILE A 270 -0.39 4.90 13.41
C ILE A 270 -0.23 3.38 13.20
N ASN A 271 -1.01 2.81 12.29
CA ASN A 271 -0.95 1.37 11.97
C ASN A 271 0.41 0.94 11.41
N ARG A 272 1.09 1.79 10.63
CA ARG A 272 2.45 1.49 10.11
C ARG A 272 3.50 1.35 11.21
N PHE A 273 3.31 1.97 12.37
CA PHE A 273 4.16 1.78 13.55
C PHE A 273 3.69 0.61 14.43
N GLY A 274 2.37 0.32 14.45
CA GLY A 274 1.77 -0.77 15.23
C GLY A 274 2.02 -2.18 14.67
N ASP A 275 1.97 -2.35 13.34
CA ASP A 275 2.11 -3.68 12.71
C ASP A 275 3.46 -4.35 13.00
N PRO A 276 4.62 -3.67 12.92
CA PRO A 276 5.91 -4.27 13.25
C PRO A 276 6.02 -4.68 14.73
N LEU A 277 5.39 -3.93 15.63
CA LEU A 277 5.29 -4.32 17.05
C LEU A 277 4.53 -5.64 17.16
N ASN A 278 3.35 -5.75 16.55
CA ASN A 278 2.56 -6.99 16.55
C ASN A 278 3.33 -8.20 15.99
N GLN A 279 4.05 -8.02 14.87
CA GLN A 279 4.87 -9.07 14.26
C GLN A 279 6.04 -9.52 15.13
N THR A 280 6.55 -8.63 15.99
CA THR A 280 7.65 -8.95 16.91
C THR A 280 7.15 -9.65 18.17
N LEU A 281 5.98 -9.26 18.67
CA LEU A 281 5.42 -9.78 19.92
C LEU A 281 4.75 -11.15 19.77
N TYR A 282 4.09 -11.39 18.64
CA TYR A 282 3.34 -12.63 18.42
C TYR A 282 4.21 -13.91 18.50
N PRO A 283 5.42 -13.99 17.91
CA PRO A 283 6.29 -15.15 18.05
C PRO A 283 6.77 -15.38 19.49
N GLU A 284 7.02 -14.31 20.25
CA GLU A 284 7.41 -14.43 21.66
C GLU A 284 6.25 -14.97 22.51
N TYR A 285 5.01 -14.52 22.28
CA TYR A 285 3.82 -15.11 22.90
C TYR A 285 3.67 -16.59 22.56
N ALA A 286 3.81 -16.97 21.29
CA ALA A 286 3.71 -18.36 20.85
C ALA A 286 4.79 -19.26 21.47
N ARG A 287 6.04 -18.77 21.59
CA ARG A 287 7.16 -19.48 22.24
C ARG A 287 6.94 -19.69 23.72
N ILE A 288 6.46 -18.65 24.40
CA ILE A 288 6.18 -18.65 25.83
C ILE A 288 5.05 -19.64 26.16
N ILE A 289 3.96 -19.64 25.38
CA ILE A 289 2.84 -20.59 25.53
C ILE A 289 3.29 -22.03 25.24
N GLY A 290 4.12 -22.23 24.20
CA GLY A 290 4.61 -23.55 23.80
C GLY A 290 5.58 -24.23 24.78
N ARG A 291 6.17 -23.49 25.74
CA ARG A 291 7.12 -24.02 26.73
C ARG A 291 6.48 -24.52 28.03
N GLY A 292 5.15 -24.44 28.18
CA GLY A 292 4.45 -24.90 29.39
C GLY A 292 4.78 -24.12 30.66
N GLN A 293 5.49 -22.98 30.56
CA GLN A 293 5.85 -22.09 31.67
C GLN A 293 4.77 -21.01 31.86
N SER A 294 3.52 -21.46 32.01
CA SER A 294 2.31 -20.62 31.98
C SER A 294 2.32 -19.46 32.99
N ASP A 295 2.97 -19.58 34.14
CA ASP A 295 2.97 -18.52 35.15
C ASP A 295 4.00 -17.41 34.86
N GLN A 296 5.21 -17.74 34.39
CA GLN A 296 6.20 -16.74 33.96
C GLN A 296 5.79 -16.07 32.65
N ALA A 297 5.14 -16.84 31.78
CA ALA A 297 4.46 -16.39 30.58
C ALA A 297 3.44 -15.29 30.87
N VAL A 298 2.55 -15.52 31.83
CA VAL A 298 1.47 -14.61 32.21
C VAL A 298 2.04 -13.34 32.83
N HIS A 299 3.06 -13.40 33.69
CA HIS A 299 3.65 -12.20 34.29
C HIS A 299 4.38 -11.31 33.27
N GLY A 300 5.19 -11.91 32.39
CA GLY A 300 5.87 -11.18 31.32
C GLY A 300 4.89 -10.56 30.31
N THR A 301 3.90 -11.35 29.87
CA THR A 301 2.85 -10.91 28.94
C THR A 301 1.96 -9.84 29.57
N ARG A 302 1.58 -9.97 30.84
CA ARG A 302 0.76 -8.97 31.55
C ARG A 302 1.50 -7.65 31.70
N ARG A 303 2.80 -7.68 32.00
CA ARG A 303 3.63 -6.46 32.07
C ARG A 303 3.73 -5.77 30.71
N LEU A 304 3.90 -6.56 29.64
CA LEU A 304 3.95 -6.03 28.28
C LEU A 304 2.60 -5.48 27.82
N MET A 305 1.50 -6.20 28.09
CA MET A 305 0.14 -5.74 27.81
C MET A 305 -0.16 -4.46 28.57
N LEU A 306 0.23 -4.36 29.85
CA LEU A 306 0.06 -3.14 30.65
C LEU A 306 0.86 -1.97 30.06
N LEU A 307 2.11 -2.20 29.63
CA LEU A 307 2.93 -1.17 28.98
C LEU A 307 2.33 -0.72 27.65
N LEU A 308 1.86 -1.65 26.82
CA LEU A 308 1.22 -1.34 25.54
C LEU A 308 -0.15 -0.67 25.74
N SER A 309 -0.93 -1.10 26.73
CA SER A 309 -2.20 -0.45 27.06
C SER A 309 -1.96 0.96 27.59
N LEU A 310 -0.95 1.15 28.44
CA LEU A 310 -0.56 2.47 28.92
C LEU A 310 -0.10 3.35 27.75
N LEU A 311 0.72 2.82 26.85
CA LEU A 311 1.16 3.51 25.65
C LEU A 311 -0.04 3.90 24.76
N CYS A 312 -0.99 2.98 24.53
CA CYS A 312 -2.22 3.28 23.81
C CYS A 312 -3.04 4.36 24.50
N VAL A 313 -3.21 4.30 25.81
CA VAL A 313 -3.92 5.34 26.58
C VAL A 313 -3.20 6.68 26.44
N VAL A 314 -1.86 6.71 26.55
CA VAL A 314 -1.08 7.95 26.37
C VAL A 314 -1.22 8.49 24.95
N ILE A 315 -1.18 7.65 23.93
CA ILE A 315 -1.38 8.06 22.53
C ILE A 315 -2.79 8.60 22.32
N VAL A 316 -3.82 7.90 22.81
CA VAL A 316 -5.23 8.32 22.67
C VAL A 316 -5.48 9.62 23.42
N VAL A 317 -5.04 9.73 24.68
CA VAL A 317 -5.18 10.95 25.48
C VAL A 317 -4.40 12.10 24.83
N GLY A 318 -3.17 11.83 24.36
CA GLY A 318 -2.37 12.79 23.60
C GLY A 318 -3.08 13.27 22.34
N LEU A 319 -3.66 12.36 21.56
CA LEU A 319 -4.45 12.69 20.37
C LEU A 319 -5.72 13.45 20.72
N LEU A 320 -6.44 13.10 21.78
CA LEU A 320 -7.66 13.82 22.20
C LEU A 320 -7.32 15.26 22.60
N LEU A 321 -6.28 15.45 23.41
CA LEU A 321 -5.83 16.77 23.86
C LEU A 321 -5.24 17.60 22.71
N ALA A 322 -4.52 16.96 21.79
CA ALA A 322 -3.85 17.63 20.67
C ALA A 322 -4.72 17.69 19.39
N SER A 323 -5.88 17.05 19.35
CA SER A 323 -6.70 16.88 18.14
C SER A 323 -7.01 18.22 17.45
N LYS A 324 -7.60 19.17 18.19
CA LYS A 324 -7.90 20.52 17.67
C LYS A 324 -6.65 21.26 17.17
N PRO A 325 -5.59 21.45 17.97
CA PRO A 325 -4.41 22.18 17.50
C PRO A 325 -3.67 21.46 16.37
N VAL A 326 -3.63 20.12 16.36
CA VAL A 326 -2.98 19.35 15.28
C VAL A 326 -3.78 19.46 14.00
N LEU A 327 -5.10 19.24 14.03
CA LEU A 327 -5.94 19.34 12.83
C LEU A 327 -5.91 20.75 12.24
N THR A 328 -6.02 21.78 13.07
CA THR A 328 -5.95 23.18 12.62
C THR A 328 -4.59 23.56 12.07
N LEU A 329 -3.49 23.16 12.73
CA LEU A 329 -2.13 23.50 12.30
C LEU A 329 -1.76 22.80 10.99
N PHE A 330 -2.08 21.51 10.86
CA PHE A 330 -1.66 20.70 9.73
C PHE A 330 -2.66 20.78 8.56
N PHE A 331 -3.95 20.61 8.81
CA PHE A 331 -4.96 20.47 7.76
C PHE A 331 -5.82 21.73 7.55
N GLY A 332 -6.06 22.51 8.60
CA GLY A 332 -6.88 23.74 8.57
C GLY A 332 -8.17 23.61 9.38
N GLU A 333 -8.83 24.75 9.65
CA GLU A 333 -10.05 24.79 10.47
C GLU A 333 -11.25 24.09 9.82
N GLU A 334 -11.26 24.01 8.48
CA GLU A 334 -12.31 23.38 7.68
C GLU A 334 -12.48 21.87 7.94
N TYR A 335 -11.51 21.25 8.62
CA TYR A 335 -11.51 19.82 8.96
C TYR A 335 -12.00 19.53 10.40
N LEU A 336 -12.41 20.56 11.16
CA LEU A 336 -12.91 20.42 12.53
C LEU A 336 -14.41 20.16 12.64
N THR A 337 -15.16 20.38 11.55
CA THR A 337 -16.62 20.18 11.45
C THR A 337 -16.96 18.73 11.17
#